data_AF-A0A7Y4QH76-F1
#
_entry.id   AF-A0A7Y4QH76-F1
#
_cell.length_a   1.000
_cell.length_b   1.000
_cell.length_c   1.000
_cell.angle_alpha   90.00
_cell.angle_beta   90.00
_cell.angle_gamma   90.00
#
_symmetry.space_group_name_H-M   'P 1'
#
loop_
_entity.id
_entity.type
_entity.pdbx_description
1 polymer ?
#
loop_
_entity_poly.entity_id
_entity_poly.type
_entity_poly.pdbx_seq_one_letter_code
_entity_poly.pdbx_strand_id
1 'polypeptide(L)'
;MNARSEKSEAVLTIPELIGLLDELLPLRNKDDVERYGDLLEDLFQFSLNTRNELVRIFKAHRHLILRYEGEMAAHRKILSIEGNPEAMETFENKLRLARGVYFTHTGLVRLIMAAELGELWEKYVRSSEWRAREKESGEFP
;
A
#
# COMPACT_ATOMS: atom_id res chain seq x y z
N MET A 1 -36.54 9.76 -19.01
CA MET A 1 -36.28 8.66 -18.08
C MET A 1 -34.86 8.16 -18.35
N ASN A 2 -33.88 8.64 -17.59
CA ASN A 2 -32.50 8.14 -17.72
C ASN A 2 -32.30 7.07 -16.66
N ALA A 3 -32.32 5.81 -17.08
CA ALA A 3 -31.86 4.69 -16.29
C ALA A 3 -30.34 4.85 -16.10
N ARG A 4 -29.96 5.59 -15.05
CA ARG A 4 -28.61 5.49 -14.49
C ARG A 4 -28.52 4.08 -13.96
N SER A 5 -27.70 3.27 -14.61
CA SER A 5 -27.34 1.94 -14.13
C SER A 5 -26.76 2.10 -12.73
N GLU A 6 -27.58 1.87 -11.70
CA GLU A 6 -27.11 1.53 -10.36
C GLU A 6 -26.42 0.18 -10.49
N LYS A 7 -25.16 0.20 -10.94
CA LYS A 7 -24.28 -0.94 -10.73
C LYS A 7 -24.14 -1.04 -9.22
N SER A 8 -24.88 -1.97 -8.63
CA SER A 8 -24.57 -2.56 -7.32
C SER A 8 -23.05 -2.67 -7.21
N GLU A 9 -22.46 -1.96 -6.26
CA GLU A 9 -21.01 -1.93 -6.09
C GLU A 9 -20.59 -3.29 -5.53
N ALA A 10 -20.03 -4.12 -6.42
CA ALA A 10 -19.52 -5.42 -6.02
C ALA A 10 -18.43 -5.24 -4.96
N VAL A 11 -18.54 -6.05 -3.89
CA VAL A 11 -17.50 -6.17 -2.87
C VAL A 11 -16.21 -6.63 -3.53
N LEU A 12 -15.12 -5.94 -3.26
CA LEU A 12 -13.81 -6.23 -3.84
C LEU A 12 -13.33 -7.64 -3.49
N THR A 13 -12.89 -8.36 -4.52
CA THR A 13 -12.13 -9.60 -4.39
C THR A 13 -10.64 -9.35 -4.58
N ILE A 14 -9.79 -10.31 -4.20
CA ILE A 14 -8.33 -10.21 -4.41
C ILE A 14 -7.98 -9.94 -5.89
N PRO A 15 -8.50 -10.68 -6.89
CA PRO A 15 -8.18 -10.41 -8.30
C PRO A 15 -8.60 -9.01 -8.76
N GLU A 16 -9.74 -8.51 -8.29
CA GLU A 16 -10.22 -7.16 -8.61
C GLU A 16 -9.35 -6.09 -7.96
N LEU A 17 -8.90 -6.31 -6.73
CA LEU A 17 -7.95 -5.44 -6.05
C LEU A 17 -6.63 -5.37 -6.83
N ILE A 18 -6.06 -6.51 -7.21
CA ILE A 18 -4.81 -6.56 -7.99
C ILE A 18 -4.96 -5.78 -9.30
N GLY A 19 -6.02 -6.06 -10.07
CA GLY A 19 -6.25 -5.36 -11.34
C GLY A 19 -6.44 -3.86 -11.16
N LEU A 20 -7.13 -3.45 -10.08
CA LEU A 20 -7.29 -2.03 -9.76
C LEU A 20 -5.97 -1.37 -9.37
N LEU A 21 -5.13 -2.03 -8.58
CA LEU A 21 -3.84 -1.47 -8.17
C LEU A 21 -2.87 -1.38 -9.36
N ASP A 22 -2.89 -2.34 -10.28
CA ASP A 22 -2.14 -2.27 -11.55
C ASP A 22 -2.54 -1.07 -12.41
N GLU A 23 -3.81 -0.65 -12.37
CA GLU A 23 -4.29 0.54 -13.07
C GLU A 23 -3.88 1.85 -12.39
N LEU A 24 -3.88 1.88 -11.05
CA LEU A 24 -3.74 3.11 -10.26
C LEU A 24 -2.28 3.44 -9.88
N LEU A 25 -1.47 2.40 -9.67
CA LEU A 25 -0.12 2.50 -9.13
C LEU A 25 0.94 2.17 -10.19
N PRO A 26 2.19 2.66 -10.05
CA PRO A 26 3.25 2.31 -10.96
C PRO A 26 3.55 0.80 -10.90
N LEU A 27 3.59 0.12 -12.05
CA LEU A 27 3.91 -1.32 -12.11
C LEU A 27 5.28 -1.66 -11.51
N ARG A 28 6.23 -0.72 -11.51
CA ARG A 28 7.55 -0.89 -10.88
C ARG A 28 7.48 -1.10 -9.36
N ASN A 29 6.40 -0.66 -8.72
CA ASN A 29 6.14 -0.86 -7.30
C ASN A 29 5.48 -2.22 -7.02
N LYS A 30 5.09 -2.98 -8.05
CA LYS A 30 4.53 -4.31 -7.87
C LYS A 30 5.65 -5.28 -7.48
N ASP A 31 5.38 -6.15 -6.53
CA ASP A 31 6.31 -7.22 -6.12
C ASP A 31 5.73 -8.60 -6.41
N ASP A 32 6.61 -9.60 -6.51
CA ASP A 32 6.20 -10.97 -6.82
C ASP A 32 5.43 -11.63 -5.66
N VAL A 33 5.66 -11.15 -4.43
CA VAL A 33 5.09 -11.70 -3.20
C VAL A 33 4.37 -10.59 -2.43
N GLU A 34 3.21 -10.17 -2.91
CA GLU A 34 2.35 -9.21 -2.22
C GLU A 34 1.19 -9.89 -1.49
N ARG A 35 0.99 -9.51 -0.23
CA ARG A 35 -0.09 -10.04 0.62
C ARG A 35 -1.39 -9.28 0.44
N TYR A 36 -1.99 -9.42 -0.73
CA TYR A 36 -3.26 -8.75 -1.04
C TYR A 36 -4.43 -9.21 -0.16
N GLY A 37 -4.38 -10.43 0.40
CA GLY A 37 -5.36 -10.91 1.38
C GLY A 37 -5.37 -10.06 2.65
N ASP A 38 -4.20 -9.88 3.26
CA ASP A 38 -4.02 -9.04 4.45
C ASP A 38 -4.44 -7.59 4.18
N LEU A 39 -4.08 -7.05 3.00
CA LEU A 39 -4.52 -5.72 2.59
C LEU A 39 -6.04 -5.63 2.45
N LEU A 40 -6.69 -6.66 1.90
CA LEU A 40 -8.14 -6.67 1.74
C LEU A 40 -8.85 -6.69 3.10
N GLU A 41 -8.32 -7.43 4.09
CA GLU A 41 -8.80 -7.38 5.46
C GLU A 41 -8.64 -5.98 6.08
N ASP A 42 -7.46 -5.36 5.91
CA ASP A 42 -7.20 -4.00 6.37
C ASP A 42 -8.23 -3.03 5.76
N LEU A 43 -8.51 -3.13 4.46
CA LEU A 43 -9.51 -2.29 3.76
C LEU A 43 -10.93 -2.51 4.30
N PHE A 44 -11.33 -3.77 4.51
CA PHE A 44 -12.67 -4.11 4.97
C PHE A 44 -12.93 -3.65 6.40
N GLN A 45 -11.90 -3.63 7.25
CA GLN A 45 -12.00 -3.08 8.61
C GLN A 45 -12.52 -1.64 8.62
N PHE A 46 -12.19 -0.85 7.59
CA PHE A 46 -12.60 0.54 7.47
C PHE A 46 -13.74 0.75 6.47
N SER A 47 -14.44 -0.31 6.08
CA SER A 47 -15.52 -0.27 5.09
C SER A 47 -15.06 0.35 3.76
N LEU A 48 -13.81 0.14 3.36
CA LEU A 48 -13.26 0.49 2.05
C LEU A 48 -13.33 -0.74 1.15
N ASN A 49 -14.54 -1.23 0.92
CA ASN A 49 -14.79 -2.55 0.33
C ASN A 49 -15.22 -2.50 -1.13
N THR A 50 -15.32 -1.31 -1.73
CA THR A 50 -15.68 -1.16 -3.15
C THR A 50 -14.60 -0.50 -3.98
N ARG A 51 -14.63 -0.77 -5.29
CA ARG A 51 -13.74 -0.14 -6.28
C ARG A 51 -13.85 1.39 -6.23
N ASN A 52 -15.05 1.93 -6.07
CA ASN A 52 -15.27 3.38 -6.13
C ASN A 52 -14.67 4.08 -4.90
N GLU A 53 -14.78 3.46 -3.73
CA GLU A 53 -14.16 3.94 -2.50
C GLU A 53 -12.64 3.98 -2.62
N LEU A 54 -12.04 2.89 -3.13
CA LEU A 54 -10.60 2.85 -3.41
C LEU A 54 -10.21 3.95 -4.41
N VAL A 55 -10.86 4.02 -5.57
CA VAL A 55 -10.53 5.05 -6.58
C VAL A 55 -10.65 6.46 -6.00
N ARG A 56 -11.63 6.71 -5.12
CA ARG A 56 -11.81 8.00 -4.43
C ARG A 56 -10.59 8.34 -3.56
N ILE A 57 -10.21 7.45 -2.63
CA ILE A 57 -9.08 7.72 -1.71
C ILE A 57 -7.75 7.82 -2.47
N PHE A 58 -7.57 6.99 -3.51
CA PHE A 58 -6.40 7.07 -4.36
C PHE A 58 -6.30 8.44 -5.05
N LYS A 59 -7.39 8.94 -5.66
CA LYS A 59 -7.37 10.26 -6.29
C LYS A 59 -7.06 11.39 -5.31
N ALA A 60 -7.53 11.28 -4.06
CA ALA A 60 -7.28 12.28 -3.03
C ALA A 60 -5.80 12.35 -2.62
N HIS A 61 -5.13 11.21 -2.50
CA HIS A 61 -3.80 11.13 -1.87
C HIS A 61 -2.64 10.78 -2.81
N ARG A 62 -2.91 10.34 -4.05
CA ARG A 62 -1.91 9.78 -4.99
C ARG A 62 -0.69 10.65 -5.18
N HIS A 63 -0.87 11.96 -5.41
CA HIS A 63 0.27 12.85 -5.65
C HIS A 63 1.19 12.94 -4.44
N LEU A 64 0.62 13.08 -3.24
CA LEU A 64 1.39 13.16 -2.00
C LEU A 64 2.16 11.88 -1.73
N ILE A 65 1.51 10.73 -1.90
CA ILE A 65 2.11 9.42 -1.61
C ILE A 65 3.19 9.06 -2.62
N LEU A 66 2.99 9.31 -3.92
CA LEU A 66 4.03 9.05 -4.93
C LEU A 66 5.25 9.96 -4.77
N ARG A 67 5.05 11.18 -4.26
CA ARG A 67 6.16 12.06 -3.89
C ARG A 67 6.93 11.51 -2.69
N TYR A 68 6.24 11.13 -1.62
CA TYR A 68 6.85 10.56 -0.43
C TYR A 68 7.63 9.27 -0.74
N GLU A 69 7.05 8.39 -1.56
CA GLU A 69 7.71 7.19 -2.09
C GLU A 69 9.04 7.50 -2.79
N GLY A 70 9.05 8.52 -3.67
CA GLY A 70 10.27 8.95 -4.35
C GLY A 70 11.33 9.52 -3.39
N GLU A 71 10.90 10.31 -2.41
CA GLU A 71 11.77 10.87 -1.36
C GLU A 71 12.40 9.75 -0.52
N MET A 72 11.63 8.71 -0.18
CA MET A 72 12.12 7.55 0.58
C MET A 72 13.09 6.68 -0.21
N ALA A 73 12.79 6.39 -1.48
CA ALA A 73 13.71 5.66 -2.35
C ALA A 73 15.04 6.41 -2.51
N ALA A 74 15.00 7.74 -2.66
CA ALA A 74 16.20 8.57 -2.74
C ALA A 74 17.00 8.59 -1.44
N HIS A 75 16.33 8.80 -0.31
CA HIS A 75 16.97 8.84 1.01
C HIS A 75 17.68 7.51 1.34
N ARG A 76 17.02 6.39 1.10
CA ARG A 76 17.60 5.05 1.35
C ARG A 76 18.78 4.74 0.46
N LYS A 77 18.72 5.14 -0.81
CA LYS A 77 19.86 5.01 -1.72
C LYS A 77 21.09 5.77 -1.21
N ILE A 78 20.92 6.95 -0.62
CA ILE A 78 22.01 7.73 -0.02
C ILE A 78 22.61 6.97 1.17
N LEU A 79 21.78 6.51 2.12
CA LEU A 79 22.25 5.76 3.29
C LEU A 79 23.02 4.48 2.92
N SER A 80 22.58 3.78 1.87
CA SER A 80 23.25 2.59 1.35
C SER A 80 24.65 2.89 0.80
N ILE A 81 24.81 4.01 0.07
CA ILE A 81 26.11 4.47 -0.46
C ILE A 81 27.06 4.86 0.68
N GLU A 82 26.54 5.47 1.75
CA GLU A 82 27.32 5.92 2.91
C GLU A 82 27.76 4.77 3.83
N GLY A 83 27.34 3.53 3.56
CA GLY A 83 27.70 2.36 4.35
C GLY A 83 27.09 2.38 5.75
N ASN A 84 25.96 3.07 5.93
CA ASN A 84 25.29 3.19 7.23
C ASN A 84 24.75 1.80 7.67
N PRO A 85 25.06 1.31 8.90
CA PRO A 85 24.52 0.05 9.42
C PRO A 85 22.99 -0.02 9.44
N GLU A 86 22.30 1.12 9.54
CA GLU A 86 20.84 1.23 9.47
C GLU A 86 20.28 0.96 8.06
N ALA A 87 21.14 0.90 7.04
CA ALA A 87 20.82 0.45 5.69
C ALA A 87 20.97 -1.08 5.53
N MET A 88 20.97 -1.86 6.62
CA MET A 88 20.81 -3.31 6.55
C MET A 88 19.47 -3.66 5.90
N GLU A 89 19.51 -3.84 4.59
CA GLU A 89 18.36 -4.18 3.77
C GLU A 89 18.28 -5.69 3.54
N THR A 90 17.06 -6.21 3.63
CA THR A 90 16.73 -7.54 3.10
C THR A 90 17.04 -7.59 1.61
N PHE A 91 17.16 -8.81 1.07
CA PHE A 91 17.43 -8.99 -0.35
C PHE A 91 16.32 -8.36 -1.22
N GLU A 92 15.08 -8.53 -0.78
CA GLU A 92 13.87 -7.99 -1.41
C GLU A 92 13.88 -6.45 -1.44
N ASN A 93 14.29 -5.81 -0.33
CA ASN A 93 14.41 -4.36 -0.25
C ASN A 93 15.46 -3.82 -1.24
N LYS A 94 16.60 -4.51 -1.37
CA LYS A 94 17.64 -4.13 -2.34
C LYS A 94 17.13 -4.22 -3.77
N LEU A 95 16.36 -5.26 -4.10
CA LEU A 95 15.73 -5.40 -5.41
C LEU A 95 14.71 -4.30 -5.71
N ARG A 96 13.94 -3.85 -4.71
CA ARG A 96 13.04 -2.69 -4.84
C ARG A 96 13.83 -1.39 -5.06
N LEU A 97 14.85 -1.11 -4.27
CA LEU A 97 15.67 0.09 -4.44
C LEU A 97 16.42 0.13 -5.76
N ALA A 98 16.87 -1.03 -6.27
CA ALA A 98 17.45 -1.13 -7.61
C ALA A 98 16.47 -0.70 -8.72
N ARG A 99 15.16 -0.91 -8.50
CA ARG A 99 14.08 -0.41 -9.37
C ARG A 99 13.70 1.05 -9.10
N GLY A 100 14.33 1.71 -8.12
CA GLY A 100 14.06 3.09 -7.73
C GLY A 100 12.73 3.27 -7.01
N VAL A 101 12.27 2.25 -6.30
CA VAL A 101 11.05 2.25 -5.49
C VAL A 101 11.36 1.80 -4.07
N TYR A 102 10.59 2.28 -3.09
CA TYR A 102 10.71 1.91 -1.70
C TYR A 102 9.54 1.03 -1.25
N PHE A 103 8.30 1.48 -1.45
CA PHE A 103 7.10 0.75 -1.11
C PHE A 103 6.60 -0.17 -2.24
N THR A 104 6.01 -1.30 -1.85
CA THR A 104 5.22 -2.17 -2.73
C THR A 104 3.86 -1.54 -3.07
N HIS A 105 3.01 -2.17 -3.89
CA HIS A 105 1.62 -1.70 -4.04
C HIS A 105 0.88 -1.74 -2.70
N THR A 106 1.01 -2.83 -1.95
CA THR A 106 0.37 -2.96 -0.64
C THR A 106 0.85 -1.88 0.34
N GLY A 107 2.16 -1.60 0.36
CA GLY A 107 2.74 -0.52 1.16
C GLY A 107 2.19 0.85 0.79
N LEU A 108 2.09 1.15 -0.51
CA LEU A 108 1.51 2.42 -1.00
C LEU A 108 0.03 2.55 -0.61
N VAL A 109 -0.74 1.47 -0.64
CA VAL A 109 -2.16 1.50 -0.20
C VAL A 109 -2.25 1.79 1.30
N ARG A 110 -1.43 1.13 2.13
CA ARG A 110 -1.39 1.37 3.57
C ARG A 110 -0.98 2.81 3.91
N LEU A 111 -0.09 3.42 3.13
CA LEU A 111 0.20 4.86 3.27
C LEU A 111 -0.98 5.74 2.91
N ILE A 112 -1.73 5.41 1.86
CA ILE A 112 -2.98 6.12 1.53
C ILE A 112 -4.00 5.99 2.65
N MET A 113 -4.13 4.79 3.24
CA MET A 113 -5.00 4.56 4.40
C MET A 113 -4.56 5.38 5.60
N ALA A 114 -3.26 5.45 5.89
CA ALA A 114 -2.72 6.30 6.96
C ALA A 114 -3.07 7.78 6.74
N ALA A 115 -2.96 8.26 5.50
CA ALA A 115 -3.29 9.65 5.15
C ALA A 115 -4.80 9.95 5.20
N GLU A 116 -5.66 9.02 4.77
CA GLU A 116 -7.12 9.20 4.77
C GLU A 116 -7.73 9.07 6.17
N LEU A 117 -7.27 8.11 6.97
CA LEU A 117 -7.91 7.70 8.23
C LEU A 117 -7.23 8.28 9.48
N GLY A 118 -5.99 8.76 9.36
CA GLY A 118 -5.24 9.40 10.45
C GLY A 118 -5.18 8.53 11.70
N GLU A 119 -5.62 9.09 12.85
CA GLU A 119 -5.59 8.40 14.15
C GLU A 119 -6.31 7.05 14.17
N LEU A 120 -7.35 6.85 13.33
CA LEU A 120 -8.05 5.57 13.27
C LEU A 120 -7.15 4.47 12.72
N TRP A 121 -6.36 4.79 11.69
CA TRP A 121 -5.34 3.88 11.17
C TRP A 121 -4.25 3.62 12.21
N GLU A 122 -3.74 4.67 12.87
CA GLU A 122 -2.70 4.53 13.89
C GLU A 122 -3.13 3.63 15.06
N LYS A 123 -4.38 3.75 15.52
CA LYS A 123 -4.94 2.89 16.56
C LYS A 123 -5.04 1.44 16.08
N TYR A 124 -5.44 1.23 14.82
CA TYR A 124 -5.57 -0.10 14.24
C TYR A 124 -4.23 -0.82 14.11
N VAL A 125 -3.19 -0.18 13.56
CA VAL A 125 -1.87 -0.82 13.41
C VAL A 125 -1.15 -1.02 14.74
N ARG A 126 -1.55 -0.30 15.79
CA ARG A 126 -1.07 -0.55 17.17
C ARG A 126 -1.80 -1.68 17.87
N SER A 127 -2.89 -2.20 17.30
CA SER A 127 -3.64 -3.33 17.87
C SER A 127 -2.78 -4.59 17.87
N SER A 128 -3.02 -5.47 18.85
CA SER A 128 -2.33 -6.75 18.94
C SER A 128 -2.65 -7.67 17.75
N GLU A 129 -3.84 -7.53 17.17
CA GLU A 129 -4.33 -8.33 16.05
C GLU A 129 -3.55 -8.01 14.77
N TRP A 130 -3.40 -6.72 14.45
CA TRP A 130 -2.60 -6.30 13.30
C TRP A 130 -1.13 -6.72 13.45
N ARG A 131 -0.55 -6.51 14.65
CA ARG A 131 0.83 -6.90 14.93
C ARG A 131 1.08 -8.41 14.90
N ALA A 132 0.08 -9.22 15.26
CA ALA A 132 0.19 -10.67 15.15
C ALA A 132 0.28 -11.08 13.68
N ARG A 133 -0.59 -10.53 12.81
CA ARG A 133 -0.52 -10.76 11.35
C ARG A 133 0.78 -10.26 10.74
N GLU A 134 1.25 -9.08 11.15
CA GLU A 134 2.51 -8.50 10.66
C GLU A 134 3.72 -9.39 11.05
N LYS A 135 3.79 -9.85 12.31
CA LYS A 135 4.88 -10.70 12.79
C LYS A 135 4.94 -12.06 12.09
N GLU A 136 3.78 -12.61 11.71
CA GLU A 136 3.68 -13.80 10.87
C GLU A 136 4.01 -13.52 9.39
N SER A 137 3.97 -12.24 8.98
CA SER A 137 4.27 -11.82 7.61
C SER A 137 5.74 -11.56 7.31
N GLY A 138 6.51 -11.13 8.32
CA GLY A 138 7.90 -10.73 8.13
C GLY A 138 8.08 -9.41 7.37
N GLU A 139 6.99 -8.69 7.04
CA GLU A 139 7.06 -7.32 6.54
C GLU A 139 7.26 -6.37 7.72
N PHE A 140 8.31 -5.55 7.67
CA PHE A 140 8.47 -4.38 8.54
C PHE A 140 8.21 -3.13 7.68
N PRO A 141 7.53 -2.09 8.17
CA PRO A 141 7.38 -0.82 7.44
C PRO A 141 8.73 -0.11 7.21
#